data_AF-A0A6S7LER1-F1
#
_entry.id   AF-A0A6S7LER1-F1
#
_cell.length_a   1.000
_cell.length_b   1.000
_cell.length_c   1.000
_cell.angle_alpha   90.00
_cell.angle_beta   90.00
_cell.angle_gamma   90.00
#
_symmetry.space_group_name_H-M   'P 1'
#
loop_
_entity.id
_entity.type
_entity.pdbx_description
1 polymer ?
#
loop_
_entity_poly.entity_id
_entity_poly.type
_entity_poly.pdbx_seq_one_letter_code
_entity_poly.pdbx_strand_id
1 'polypeptide(L)'
;VQKGLSEYLETKRSAFPRFFFLSDDELLEILSQTKDPTAVQPHLRKCFENIARLQFEDDLRISRMFSSDGEGVPFSEEMYPRGNVEDWLLEVERVMQASLKSILHRAIVAYEQVRHWC
;
A
#
# COMPACT_ATOMS: atom_id res chain seq x y z
N VAL A 1 2.04 -32.66 1.12
CA VAL A 1 2.07 -31.35 1.80
C VAL A 1 2.37 -30.21 0.83
N GLN A 2 3.38 -30.31 -0.04
CA GLN A 2 3.77 -29.23 -0.98
C GLN A 2 2.67 -28.75 -1.95
N LYS A 3 1.80 -29.64 -2.45
CA LYS A 3 0.79 -29.26 -3.46
C LYS A 3 -0.25 -28.25 -2.94
N GLY A 4 -0.76 -28.47 -1.71
CA GLY A 4 -1.74 -27.56 -1.10
C GLY A 4 -1.17 -26.20 -0.73
N LEU A 5 0.12 -26.13 -0.38
CA LEU A 5 0.79 -24.86 -0.11
C LEU A 5 0.95 -24.03 -1.39
N SER A 6 1.34 -24.68 -2.49
CA SER A 6 1.45 -24.04 -3.80
C SER A 6 0.12 -23.46 -4.27
N GLU A 7 -0.97 -24.25 -4.19
CA GLU A 7 -2.32 -23.80 -4.56
C GLU A 7 -2.79 -22.62 -3.66
N TYR A 8 -2.44 -22.64 -2.37
CA TYR A 8 -2.75 -21.55 -1.45
C TYR A 8 -2.01 -20.26 -1.82
N LEU A 9 -0.70 -20.33 -2.09
CA LEU A 9 0.09 -19.17 -2.50
C LEU A 9 -0.41 -18.59 -3.84
N GLU A 10 -0.76 -19.45 -4.79
CA GLU A 10 -1.33 -19.03 -6.07
C GLU A 10 -2.69 -18.32 -5.91
N THR A 11 -3.53 -18.80 -5.00
CA THR A 11 -4.78 -18.12 -4.63
C THR A 11 -4.50 -16.72 -4.08
N LYS A 12 -3.49 -16.57 -3.22
CA LYS A 12 -3.09 -15.26 -2.66
C LYS A 12 -2.52 -14.31 -3.72
N ARG A 13 -1.67 -14.82 -4.62
CA ARG A 13 -1.15 -14.05 -5.76
C ARG A 13 -2.27 -13.63 -6.72
N SER A 14 -3.29 -14.45 -6.90
CA SER A 14 -4.45 -14.12 -7.75
C SER A 14 -5.30 -13.01 -7.13
N ALA A 15 -5.43 -12.98 -5.80
CA ALA A 15 -6.18 -11.93 -5.09
C ALA A 15 -5.45 -10.57 -5.12
N PHE A 16 -4.13 -10.57 -4.95
CA PHE A 16 -3.30 -9.36 -5.07
C PHE A 16 -2.12 -9.62 -6.03
N PRO A 17 -2.27 -9.27 -7.33
CA PRO A 17 -1.29 -9.59 -8.37
C PRO A 17 0.13 -9.04 -8.12
N ARG A 18 0.28 -7.99 -7.31
CA ARG A 18 1.60 -7.47 -6.92
C ARG A 18 2.41 -8.45 -6.06
N PHE A 19 1.79 -9.50 -5.51
CA PHE A 19 2.54 -10.59 -4.89
C PHE A 19 3.32 -11.44 -5.88
N PHE A 20 3.05 -11.38 -7.20
CA PHE A 20 3.90 -12.06 -8.21
C PHE A 20 5.36 -11.57 -8.20
N PHE A 21 5.64 -10.40 -7.64
CA PHE A 21 7.00 -9.86 -7.49
C PHE A 21 7.77 -10.41 -6.27
N LEU A 22 7.11 -11.20 -5.42
CA LEU A 22 7.71 -11.82 -4.23
C LEU A 22 8.09 -13.28 -4.51
N SER A 23 9.17 -13.74 -3.88
CA SER A 23 9.44 -15.18 -3.79
C SER A 23 8.40 -15.88 -2.91
N ASP A 24 8.32 -17.21 -2.97
CA ASP A 24 7.42 -17.97 -2.10
C ASP A 24 7.75 -17.77 -0.61
N ASP A 25 9.04 -17.70 -0.26
CA ASP A 25 9.48 -17.47 1.13
C ASP A 25 9.06 -16.07 1.63
N GLU A 26 9.21 -15.04 0.80
CA GLU A 26 8.80 -13.67 1.13
C GLU A 26 7.28 -13.56 1.30
N LEU A 27 6.53 -14.22 0.41
CA LEU A 27 5.08 -14.23 0.50
C LEU A 27 4.63 -14.99 1.77
N LEU A 28 5.28 -16.10 2.12
CA LEU A 28 5.00 -16.82 3.36
C LEU A 28 5.34 -15.99 4.60
N GLU A 29 6.44 -15.24 4.59
CA GLU A 29 6.81 -14.35 5.68
C GLU A 29 5.68 -13.34 5.96
N ILE A 30 5.20 -12.67 4.91
CA ILE A 30 4.05 -11.74 4.98
C ILE A 30 2.79 -12.43 5.51
N LEU A 31 2.46 -13.60 4.98
CA LEU A 31 1.24 -14.32 5.33
C LEU A 31 1.31 -14.97 6.72
N SER A 32 2.50 -15.23 7.26
CA SER A 32 2.71 -15.83 8.57
C SER A 32 2.54 -14.82 9.71
N GLN A 33 2.83 -13.55 9.46
CA GLN A 33 2.79 -12.47 10.46
C GLN A 33 1.42 -11.77 10.51
N THR A 34 0.33 -12.54 10.48
CA THR A 34 -1.05 -12.00 10.44
C THR A 34 -1.43 -11.08 11.60
N LYS A 35 -0.70 -11.14 12.72
CA LYS A 35 -0.92 -10.31 13.90
C LYS A 35 -0.17 -8.98 13.88
N ASP A 36 0.86 -8.86 13.03
CA ASP A 36 1.68 -7.66 12.92
C ASP A 36 1.62 -7.12 11.48
N PRO A 37 0.77 -6.12 11.21
CA PRO A 37 0.66 -5.54 9.87
C PRO A 37 1.92 -4.79 9.45
N THR A 38 2.85 -4.47 10.36
CA THR A 38 4.10 -3.79 10.00
C THR A 38 5.11 -4.72 9.33
N ALA A 39 4.91 -6.04 9.44
CA ALA A 39 5.75 -7.07 8.82
C ALA A 39 5.83 -6.96 7.29
N VAL A 40 4.85 -6.32 6.64
CA VAL A 40 4.85 -6.13 5.18
C VAL A 40 5.88 -5.12 4.69
N GLN A 41 6.35 -4.22 5.57
CA GLN A 41 7.16 -3.05 5.18
C GLN A 41 8.40 -3.39 4.36
N PRO A 42 9.20 -4.45 4.69
CA PRO A 42 10.37 -4.82 3.91
C PRO A 42 10.05 -5.22 2.47
N HIS A 43 8.84 -5.72 2.22
CA HIS A 43 8.41 -6.26 0.93
C HIS A 43 7.65 -5.26 0.07
N LEU A 44 7.19 -4.14 0.64
CA LEU A 44 6.39 -3.13 -0.07
C LEU A 44 7.08 -2.59 -1.32
N ARG A 45 8.41 -2.39 -1.30
CA ARG A 45 9.20 -1.92 -2.45
C ARG A 45 9.16 -2.86 -3.67
N LYS A 46 8.88 -4.14 -3.46
CA LYS A 46 8.70 -5.12 -4.55
C LYS A 46 7.27 -5.11 -5.08
N CYS A 47 6.29 -4.88 -4.20
CA CYS A 47 4.88 -4.85 -4.59
C CYS A 47 4.46 -3.51 -5.21
N PHE A 48 5.07 -2.40 -4.78
CA PHE A 48 4.74 -1.05 -5.22
C PHE A 48 5.99 -0.32 -5.71
N GLU A 49 5.88 0.31 -6.88
CA GLU A 49 6.98 1.07 -7.48
C GLU A 49 7.36 2.31 -6.66
N ASN A 50 6.35 3.03 -6.12
CA ASN A 50 6.54 4.31 -5.41
C ASN A 50 6.03 4.33 -3.97
N ILE A 51 5.76 3.17 -3.36
CA ILE A 51 5.51 3.05 -1.92
C ILE A 51 6.63 2.23 -1.30
N ALA A 52 7.55 2.92 -0.63
CA ALA A 52 8.64 2.29 0.11
C ALA A 52 8.26 1.97 1.55
N ARG A 53 7.38 2.77 2.16
CA ARG A 53 6.95 2.60 3.56
C ARG A 53 5.55 3.17 3.79
N LEU A 54 4.80 2.56 4.71
CA LEU A 54 3.56 3.09 5.26
C LEU A 54 3.78 3.65 6.68
N GLN A 55 3.09 4.71 7.04
CA GLN A 55 3.01 5.20 8.40
C GLN A 55 1.88 4.47 9.13
N PHE A 56 2.23 3.63 10.10
CA PHE A 56 1.27 3.08 11.05
C PHE A 56 1.31 3.95 12.31
N GLU A 57 0.15 4.36 12.77
CA GLU A 57 -0.04 5.08 14.04
C GLU A 57 -0.20 4.09 15.21
N ASP A 58 -0.28 4.61 16.44
CA ASP A 58 -0.41 3.79 17.66
C ASP A 58 -1.65 2.87 17.65
N ASP A 59 -2.71 3.28 16.95
CA ASP A 59 -3.96 2.53 16.77
C ASP A 59 -3.97 1.64 15.50
N LEU A 60 -2.81 1.47 14.85
CA LEU A 60 -2.61 0.77 13.57
C LEU A 60 -3.26 1.46 12.37
N ARG A 61 -3.77 2.68 12.49
CA ARG A 61 -4.25 3.45 11.35
C ARG A 61 -3.09 3.71 10.39
N ILE A 62 -3.35 3.54 9.10
CA ILE A 62 -2.39 3.87 8.03
C ILE A 62 -2.65 5.31 7.60
N SER A 63 -1.73 6.22 7.91
CA SER A 63 -1.95 7.66 7.76
C SER A 63 -1.25 8.30 6.56
N ARG A 64 -0.17 7.68 6.07
CA ARG A 64 0.72 8.26 5.06
C ARG A 64 1.50 7.16 4.34
N MET A 65 1.76 7.36 3.06
CA MET A 65 2.75 6.59 2.30
C MET A 65 4.02 7.41 2.09
N PHE A 66 5.15 6.72 2.02
CA PHE A 66 6.45 7.31 1.73
C PHE A 66 7.07 6.69 0.49
N SER A 67 7.63 7.53 -0.38
CA SER A 67 8.48 7.11 -1.50
C SER A 67 9.86 6.67 -1.02
N SER A 68 10.66 6.10 -1.93
CA SER A 68 12.05 5.74 -1.66
C SER A 68 12.94 6.94 -1.33
N ASP A 69 12.56 8.13 -1.81
CA ASP A 69 13.28 9.40 -1.59
C ASP A 69 12.83 10.10 -0.30
N GLY A 70 11.89 9.51 0.44
CA GLY A 70 11.39 10.05 1.71
C GLY A 70 10.24 11.06 1.56
N GLU A 71 9.74 11.29 0.35
CA GLU A 71 8.54 12.09 0.14
C GLU A 71 7.33 11.41 0.80
N GLY A 72 6.65 12.13 1.67
CA GLY A 72 5.50 11.61 2.42
C GLY A 72 4.19 12.18 1.92
N VAL A 73 3.31 11.32 1.41
CA VAL A 73 1.96 11.70 0.95
C VAL A 73 0.91 11.20 1.94
N PRO A 74 0.17 12.11 2.62
CA PRO A 74 -0.89 11.71 3.54
C PRO A 74 -2.04 11.05 2.79
N PHE A 75 -2.66 10.05 3.42
CA PHE A 75 -3.85 9.42 2.88
C PHE A 75 -5.05 10.36 2.98
N SER A 76 -5.86 10.40 1.92
CA SER A 76 -7.09 11.21 1.87
C SER A 76 -8.25 10.59 2.65
N GLU A 77 -8.14 9.32 3.03
CA GLU A 77 -9.17 8.52 3.69
C GLU A 77 -8.56 7.77 4.87
N GLU A 78 -9.35 7.54 5.92
CA GLU A 78 -8.93 6.73 7.06
C GLU A 78 -8.93 5.24 6.70
N MET A 79 -7.86 4.55 7.11
CA MET A 79 -7.64 3.17 6.71
C MET A 79 -6.97 2.38 7.82
N TYR A 80 -7.38 1.12 8.00
CA TYR A 80 -6.79 0.17 8.95
C TYR A 80 -6.51 -1.17 8.24
N PRO A 81 -5.42 -1.88 8.60
CA PRO A 81 -5.07 -3.17 8.02
C PRO A 81 -5.96 -4.29 8.59
N ARG A 82 -7.22 -4.37 8.12
CA ARG A 82 -8.21 -5.35 8.59
C ARG A 82 -8.37 -6.50 7.58
N GLY A 83 -8.55 -7.71 8.09
CA GLY A 83 -8.75 -8.89 7.25
C GLY A 83 -7.44 -9.48 6.75
N ASN A 84 -7.47 -10.11 5.57
CA ASN A 84 -6.26 -10.70 5.00
C ASN A 84 -5.35 -9.62 4.43
N VAL A 85 -4.06 -9.94 4.30
CA VAL A 85 -3.05 -8.99 3.83
C VAL A 85 -3.33 -8.48 2.41
N GLU A 86 -3.77 -9.37 1.52
CA GLU A 86 -4.16 -8.98 0.17
C GLU A 86 -5.32 -7.96 0.14
N ASP A 87 -6.29 -8.10 1.06
CA ASP A 87 -7.52 -7.30 1.04
C ASP A 87 -7.21 -5.85 1.40
N TRP A 88 -6.45 -5.65 2.48
CA TRP A 88 -6.10 -4.30 2.90
C TRP A 88 -4.98 -3.71 2.02
N LEU A 89 -4.10 -4.50 1.41
CA LEU A 89 -3.14 -3.96 0.42
C LEU A 89 -3.81 -3.47 -0.86
N LEU A 90 -4.90 -4.11 -1.31
CA LEU A 90 -5.74 -3.57 -2.40
C LEU A 90 -6.35 -2.24 -2.00
N GLU A 91 -6.80 -2.11 -0.76
CA GLU A 91 -7.35 -0.85 -0.26
C GLU A 91 -6.27 0.23 -0.11
N VAL A 92 -5.01 -0.12 0.23
CA VAL A 92 -3.86 0.83 0.17
C VAL A 92 -3.74 1.40 -1.24
N GLU A 93 -3.81 0.55 -2.26
CA GLU A 93 -3.71 0.98 -3.66
C GLU A 93 -4.86 1.92 -4.06
N ARG A 94 -6.09 1.62 -3.63
CA ARG A 94 -7.25 2.47 -3.87
C ARG A 94 -7.07 3.84 -3.21
N VAL A 95 -6.68 3.87 -1.94
CA VAL A 95 -6.51 5.12 -1.16
C VAL A 95 -5.32 5.92 -1.68
N MET A 96 -4.23 5.27 -2.10
CA MET A 96 -3.11 5.93 -2.79
C MET A 96 -3.61 6.71 -4.01
N GLN A 97 -4.36 6.06 -4.91
CA GLN A 97 -4.88 6.69 -6.12
C GLN A 97 -5.82 7.86 -5.80
N ALA A 98 -6.71 7.70 -4.81
CA ALA A 98 -7.61 8.75 -4.34
C ALA A 98 -6.84 9.96 -3.79
N SER A 99 -5.80 9.71 -3.00
CA SER A 99 -4.95 10.74 -2.39
C SER A 99 -4.23 11.57 -3.45
N LEU A 100 -3.62 10.90 -4.44
CA LEU A 100 -2.93 11.57 -5.54
C LEU A 100 -3.90 12.39 -6.41
N LYS A 101 -5.08 11.84 -6.71
CA LYS A 101 -6.12 12.55 -7.46
C LYS A 101 -6.58 13.81 -6.73
N SER A 102 -6.76 13.74 -5.42
CA SER A 102 -7.14 14.87 -4.57
C SER A 102 -6.05 15.95 -4.53
N ILE A 103 -4.78 15.55 -4.42
CA ILE A 103 -3.64 16.49 -4.44
C ILE A 103 -3.55 17.18 -5.80
N LEU A 104 -3.63 16.43 -6.90
CA LEU A 104 -3.58 16.98 -8.26
C LEU A 104 -4.71 17.98 -8.51
N HIS A 105 -5.94 17.64 -8.11
CA HIS A 105 -7.08 18.54 -8.26
C HIS A 105 -6.87 19.86 -7.50
N ARG A 106 -6.40 19.79 -6.26
CA ARG A 106 -6.07 20.99 -5.46
C ARG A 106 -4.95 21.82 -6.09
N ALA A 107 -3.93 21.17 -6.65
CA ALA A 107 -2.83 21.85 -7.32
C ALA A 107 -3.29 22.62 -8.56
N ILE A 108 -4.19 22.04 -9.38
CA ILE A 108 -4.75 22.70 -10.57
C ILE A 108 -5.54 23.95 -10.17
N VAL A 109 -6.45 23.83 -9.19
CA VAL A 109 -7.27 24.95 -8.71
C VAL A 109 -6.39 26.06 -8.14
N ALA A 110 -5.36 25.71 -7.35
CA ALA A 110 -4.43 26.69 -6.79
C ALA A 110 -3.63 27.42 -7.89
N TYR A 111 -3.20 26.70 -8.93
CA TYR A 111 -2.46 27.29 -10.04
C TYR A 111 -3.29 28.29 -10.85
N GLU A 112 -4.56 27.97 -11.12
CA GLU A 112 -5.49 28.88 -11.81
C GLU A 112 -5.71 30.17 -11.03
N GLN A 113 -5.83 30.08 -9.69
CA GLN A 113 -5.96 31.26 -8.84
C GLN A 113 -4.73 32.16 -8.91
N VAL A 114 -3.51 31.60 -8.83
CA VAL A 114 -2.26 32.38 -8.94
C VAL A 114 -2.19 33.12 -10.27
N ARG A 115 -2.65 32.50 -11.36
CA ARG A 115 -2.66 33.10 -12.70
C ARG A 115 -3.58 34.31 -12.84
N HIS A 116 -4.53 34.50 -11.93
CA HIS A 116 -5.41 35.67 -11.90
C HIS A 116 -4.84 36.86 -11.11
N TRP A 117 -3.71 36.70 -10.41
CA TRP A 117 -3.03 37.76 -9.66
C TRP A 117 -1.75 38.27 -10.34
N CYS A 118 -1.42 37.77 -11.54
CA CYS A 118 -0.31 38.21 -12.38
C CYS A 118 -0.80 38.99 -13.59
#